data_AF-J9CKT0-F1
#
_entry.id   AF-J9CKT0-F1
#
_cell.length_a   1.000
_cell.length_b   1.000
_cell.length_c   1.000
_cell.angle_alpha   90.00
_cell.angle_beta   90.00
_cell.angle_gamma   90.00
#
_symmetry.space_group_name_H-M   'P 1'
#
loop_
_entity.id
_entity.type
_entity.pdbx_description
1 polymer ?
#
loop_
_entity_poly.entity_id
_entity_poly.type
_entity_poly.pdbx_seq_one_letter_code
_entity_poly.pdbx_strand_id
1 'polypeptide(L)'
;MDINNQQSYTPIDYYREPQQALYPQSHNLQQQTLTIITPAVSHGLQEAQHLGYRHALTEAVAIGYLMGRGYNYNAAWKTVESWWRPPGTPLPTPY
;
A
#
# COMPACT_ATOMS: atom_id res chain seq x y z
N MET A 1 34.80 -47.60 37.17
CA MET A 1 34.61 -46.70 36.01
C MET A 1 33.75 -47.50 35.05
N ASP A 2 32.44 -47.26 35.08
CA ASP A 2 31.72 -46.37 34.15
C ASP A 2 31.48 -47.19 32.85
N ILE A 3 30.31 -47.28 32.22
CA ILE A 3 29.48 -46.18 31.73
C ILE A 3 28.10 -46.77 31.44
N ASN A 4 27.07 -46.09 31.94
CA ASN A 4 25.67 -46.35 31.60
C ASN A 4 25.45 -46.29 30.08
N ASN A 5 24.86 -47.36 29.58
CA ASN A 5 24.35 -47.48 28.23
C ASN A 5 23.20 -46.48 28.01
N GLN A 6 23.50 -45.32 27.39
CA GLN A 6 22.49 -44.45 26.80
C GLN A 6 22.72 -44.41 25.29
N GLN A 7 21.96 -45.22 24.57
CA GLN A 7 21.82 -45.11 23.12
C GLN A 7 21.09 -43.81 22.79
N SER A 8 21.83 -42.79 22.35
CA SER A 8 21.27 -41.60 21.74
C SER A 8 20.82 -41.94 20.31
N TYR A 9 19.53 -42.15 20.12
CA TYR A 9 18.91 -42.13 18.80
C TYR A 9 19.04 -40.72 18.22
N THR A 10 19.74 -40.58 17.09
CA THR A 10 19.69 -39.38 16.26
C THR A 10 18.56 -39.54 15.24
N PRO A 11 17.49 -38.72 15.27
CA PRO A 11 16.58 -38.64 14.15
C PRO A 11 17.33 -38.02 12.97
N ILE A 12 17.36 -38.73 11.85
CA ILE A 12 17.94 -38.24 10.61
C ILE A 12 17.01 -37.14 10.08
N ASP A 13 17.53 -35.92 9.95
CA ASP A 13 16.84 -34.75 9.40
C ASP A 13 16.58 -34.93 7.90
N TYR A 14 15.45 -35.52 7.54
CA TYR A 14 15.03 -35.73 6.14
C TYR A 14 14.35 -34.51 5.49
N TYR A 15 14.30 -33.36 6.15
CA TYR A 15 13.72 -32.13 5.58
C TYR A 15 14.67 -30.94 5.71
N ARG A 16 15.81 -30.99 5.03
CA ARG A 16 16.47 -29.76 4.58
C ARG A 16 15.72 -29.25 3.35
N GLU A 17 14.63 -28.52 3.58
CA GLU A 17 14.06 -27.67 2.54
C GLU A 17 14.96 -26.43 2.35
N PRO A 18 15.45 -26.15 1.13
CA PRO A 18 16.12 -24.90 0.83
C PRO A 18 15.06 -23.85 0.45
N GLN A 19 14.41 -23.24 1.42
CA GLN A 19 13.63 -22.00 1.18
C GLN A 19 13.92 -20.94 2.24
N GLN A 20 15.22 -20.71 2.47
CA GLN A 20 15.68 -19.41 2.95
C GLN A 20 15.64 -18.41 1.79
N ALA A 21 14.44 -17.97 1.42
CA ALA A 21 14.27 -16.83 0.52
C ALA A 21 12.97 -16.07 0.87
N LEU A 22 13.11 -14.75 1.10
CA LEU A 22 12.09 -13.72 0.84
C LEU A 22 11.10 -13.22 1.93
N TYR A 23 11.41 -13.23 3.24
CA TYR A 23 10.55 -12.52 4.21
C TYR A 23 11.21 -11.50 5.17
N PRO A 24 12.01 -10.53 4.68
CA PRO A 24 12.18 -9.25 5.39
C PRO A 24 11.47 -8.04 4.72
N GLN A 25 10.86 -8.20 3.55
CA GLN A 25 10.45 -7.08 2.69
C GLN A 25 8.96 -6.69 2.78
N SER A 26 8.10 -7.53 3.39
CA SER A 26 6.65 -7.32 3.43
C SER A 26 6.19 -6.15 4.30
N HIS A 27 6.81 -5.95 5.46
CA HIS A 27 6.47 -4.85 6.37
C HIS A 27 6.83 -3.49 5.77
N ASN A 28 7.98 -3.42 5.09
CA ASN A 28 8.41 -2.21 4.38
C ASN A 28 7.48 -1.89 3.21
N LEU A 29 7.06 -2.88 2.42
CA LEU A 29 6.16 -2.66 1.29
C LEU A 29 4.77 -2.17 1.76
N GLN A 30 4.22 -2.74 2.83
CA GLN A 30 2.95 -2.30 3.38
C GLN A 30 3.03 -0.84 3.83
N GLN A 31 4.02 -0.49 4.64
CA GLN A 31 4.19 0.88 5.16
C GLN A 31 4.44 1.88 4.03
N GLN A 32 5.27 1.53 3.06
CA GLN A 32 5.52 2.36 1.88
C GLN A 32 4.24 2.57 1.07
N THR A 33 3.49 1.50 0.81
CA THR A 33 2.22 1.57 0.08
C THR A 33 1.24 2.50 0.79
N LEU A 34 1.03 2.29 2.09
CA LEU A 34 0.12 3.11 2.89
C LEU A 34 0.57 4.58 2.92
N THR A 35 1.87 4.84 3.07
CA THR A 35 2.43 6.20 3.05
C THR A 35 2.18 6.90 1.71
N ILE A 36 2.41 6.18 0.60
CA ILE A 36 2.22 6.70 -0.76
C ILE A 36 0.76 7.07 -1.02
N ILE A 37 -0.19 6.22 -0.61
CA ILE A 37 -1.62 6.44 -0.91
C ILE A 37 -2.34 7.33 0.10
N THR A 38 -1.78 7.55 1.30
CA THR A 38 -2.41 8.34 2.37
C THR A 38 -2.99 9.67 1.88
N PRO A 39 -2.27 10.49 1.08
CA PRO A 39 -2.82 11.76 0.61
C PRO A 39 -4.11 11.61 -0.22
N ALA A 40 -4.18 10.60 -1.10
CA ALA A 40 -5.37 10.35 -1.92
C ALA A 40 -6.56 9.87 -1.08
N VAL A 41 -6.30 9.02 -0.07
CA VAL A 41 -7.33 8.54 0.85
C VAL A 41 -7.87 9.67 1.73
N SER A 42 -6.99 10.50 2.30
CA SER A 42 -7.38 11.66 3.10
C SER A 42 -8.21 12.66 2.29
N HIS A 43 -7.80 12.94 1.06
CA HIS A 43 -8.54 13.83 0.17
C HIS A 43 -9.93 13.27 -0.17
N GLY A 44 -10.03 12.00 -0.57
CA GLY A 44 -11.31 11.35 -0.82
C GLY A 44 -12.23 11.38 0.41
N LEU A 45 -11.71 11.15 1.62
CA LEU A 45 -12.53 11.23 2.83
C LEU A 45 -13.07 12.64 3.12
N GLN A 46 -12.32 13.70 2.79
CA GLN A 46 -12.78 15.08 2.90
C GLN A 46 -13.88 15.37 1.88
N GLU A 47 -13.64 15.02 0.62
CA GLU A 47 -14.60 15.16 -0.49
C GLU A 47 -15.89 14.37 -0.24
N ALA A 48 -15.80 13.17 0.36
CA ALA A 48 -16.94 12.31 0.64
C ALA A 48 -17.98 12.98 1.54
N GLN A 49 -17.57 13.88 2.43
CA GLN A 49 -18.46 14.64 3.31
C GLN A 49 -19.31 15.65 2.54
N HIS A 50 -18.85 16.09 1.36
CA HIS A 50 -19.48 17.15 0.58
C HIS A 50 -20.15 16.64 -0.71
N LEU A 51 -19.52 15.70 -1.41
CA LEU A 51 -19.91 15.21 -2.73
C LEU A 51 -20.34 13.74 -2.74
N GLY A 52 -20.21 13.06 -1.59
CA GLY A 52 -20.62 11.67 -1.39
C GLY A 52 -19.54 10.63 -1.72
N TYR A 53 -19.66 9.46 -1.08
CA TYR A 53 -18.65 8.40 -1.14
C TYR A 53 -18.33 7.89 -2.55
N ARG A 54 -19.32 7.85 -3.45
CA ARG A 54 -19.08 7.36 -4.82
C ARG A 54 -18.09 8.26 -5.57
N HIS A 55 -18.23 9.58 -5.44
CA HIS A 55 -17.34 10.54 -6.09
C HIS A 55 -15.93 10.42 -5.52
N ALA A 56 -15.80 10.59 -4.21
CA ALA A 56 -14.56 10.48 -3.45
C ALA A 56 -13.77 9.19 -3.70
N LEU A 57 -14.44 8.03 -3.70
CA LEU A 57 -13.77 6.74 -3.96
C LEU A 57 -13.30 6.64 -5.42
N THR A 58 -14.06 7.20 -6.36
CA THR A 58 -13.65 7.23 -7.77
C THR A 58 -12.37 8.06 -7.94
N GLU A 59 -12.29 9.21 -7.27
CA GLU A 59 -11.11 10.06 -7.31
C GLU A 59 -9.89 9.42 -6.65
N ALA A 60 -10.05 8.85 -5.46
CA ALA A 60 -8.96 8.17 -4.75
C ALA A 60 -8.38 7.01 -5.57
N VAL A 61 -9.23 6.20 -6.20
CA VAL A 61 -8.80 5.10 -7.09
C VAL A 61 -8.10 5.63 -8.34
N ALA A 62 -8.63 6.69 -8.96
CA ALA A 62 -8.02 7.28 -10.15
C ALA A 62 -6.64 7.89 -9.85
N ILE A 63 -6.49 8.60 -8.73
CA ILE A 63 -5.20 9.14 -8.27
C ILE A 63 -4.20 7.99 -8.07
N GLY A 64 -4.59 6.93 -7.35
CA GLY A 64 -3.76 5.76 -7.12
C GLY A 64 -3.33 5.07 -8.42
N TYR A 65 -4.24 4.93 -9.39
CA TYR A 65 -3.93 4.37 -10.71
C TYR A 65 -2.89 5.21 -11.46
N LEU A 66 -3.05 6.54 -11.49
CA LEU A 66 -2.08 7.44 -12.14
C LEU A 66 -0.73 7.42 -11.45
N MET A 67 -0.70 7.33 -10.12
CA MET A 67 0.54 7.16 -9.38
C MET A 67 1.25 5.84 -9.74
N GLY A 68 0.50 4.75 -9.88
CA GLY A 68 1.02 3.47 -10.41
C GLY A 68 1.53 3.55 -11.85
N ARG A 69 1.09 4.55 -12.62
CA ARG A 69 1.56 4.85 -13.99
C ARG A 69 2.79 5.77 -14.02
N GLY A 70 3.31 6.19 -12.86
CA GLY A 70 4.50 7.03 -12.74
C GLY A 70 4.24 8.53 -12.53
N TYR A 71 2.98 8.94 -12.36
CA TYR A 71 2.67 10.33 -12.01
C TYR A 71 3.00 10.57 -10.53
N ASN A 72 3.55 11.73 -10.19
CA ASN A 72 3.58 12.15 -8.78
C ASN A 72 2.16 12.52 -8.32
N TYR A 73 1.93 12.50 -7.00
CA TYR A 73 0.62 12.77 -6.39
C TYR A 73 -0.02 14.07 -6.90
N ASN A 74 0.73 15.18 -6.96
CA ASN A 74 0.20 16.47 -7.39
C ASN A 74 -0.25 16.46 -8.86
N ALA A 75 0.50 15.79 -9.73
CA ALA A 75 0.13 15.65 -11.14
C ALA A 75 -1.11 14.75 -11.31
N ALA A 76 -1.16 13.63 -10.57
CA ALA A 76 -2.31 12.73 -10.57
C ALA A 76 -3.57 13.43 -10.06
N TRP A 77 -3.50 14.11 -8.91
CA TRP A 77 -4.60 14.85 -8.31
C TRP A 77 -5.16 15.92 -9.25
N LYS A 78 -4.31 16.81 -9.79
CA LYS A 78 -4.75 17.85 -10.74
C LYS A 78 -5.39 17.28 -12.00
N THR A 79 -4.92 16.12 -12.47
CA THR A 79 -5.50 15.44 -13.63
C THR A 79 -6.92 14.96 -13.31
N VAL A 80 -7.11 14.29 -12.17
CA VAL A 80 -8.42 13.77 -11.75
C VAL A 80 -9.42 14.91 -11.49
N GLU A 81 -8.99 15.97 -10.78
CA GLU A 81 -9.79 17.17 -10.54
C GLU A 81 -10.32 17.80 -11.86
N SER A 82 -9.50 17.79 -12.91
CA SER A 82 -9.89 18.35 -14.21
C SER A 82 -11.03 17.61 -14.91
N TRP A 83 -11.34 16.37 -14.51
CA TRP A 83 -12.42 15.58 -15.11
C TRP A 83 -13.79 15.93 -14.53
N TRP A 84 -13.82 16.42 -13.31
CA TRP A 84 -15.06 16.71 -12.57
C TRP A 84 -15.39 18.20 -12.56
N ARG A 85 -14.40 19.05 -12.84
CA ARG A 85 -14.54 20.50 -12.87
C ARG A 85 -14.60 21.05 -14.31
N PRO A 86 -15.64 21.84 -14.65
CA PRO A 86 -15.63 22.65 -15.85
C PRO A 86 -14.41 23.60 -15.86
N PRO A 87 -13.83 23.90 -17.04
CA PRO A 87 -12.73 24.86 -17.15
C PRO A 87 -13.11 26.20 -16.49
N GLY A 88 -12.29 26.67 -15.54
CA GLY A 88 -12.47 27.97 -14.88
C GLY A 88 -13.11 27.93 -13.49
N THR A 89 -13.38 26.76 -12.91
CA THR A 89 -13.78 26.67 -11.50
C THR A 89 -12.54 26.69 -10.58
N PRO A 90 -12.52 27.52 -9.52
CA PRO A 90 -11.37 27.59 -8.62
C PRO A 90 -11.20 26.26 -7.87
N LEU A 91 -9.95 25.84 -7.68
CA LEU A 91 -9.61 24.71 -6.80
C LEU A 91 -10.11 25.02 -5.38
N PRO A 92 -10.59 24.01 -4.63
CA PRO A 92 -10.87 24.23 -3.23
C PRO A 92 -9.53 24.55 -2.55
N THR A 93 -9.50 25.61 -1.76
CA THR A 93 -8.36 25.89 -0.90
C THR A 93 -8.17 24.70 0.05
N PRO A 94 -6.97 24.09 0.13
CA PRO A 94 -6.70 23.12 1.17
C PRO A 94 -6.97 23.79 2.52
N TYR A 95 -7.80 23.15 3.36
CA TYR A 95 -8.01 23.57 4.75
C TYR A 95 -6.74 23.35 5.58
#